data_AF-A0AAI9T4F3-F1
#
_entry.id   AF-A0AAI9T4F3-F1
#
_cell.length_a   1.000
_cell.length_b   1.000
_cell.length_c   1.000
_cell.angle_alpha   90.00
_cell.angle_beta   90.00
_cell.angle_gamma   90.00
#
_symmetry.space_group_name_H-M   'P 1'
#
loop_
_entity.id
_entity.type
_entity.pdbx_description
1 polymer ?
#
loop_
_entity_poly.entity_id
_entity_poly.type
_entity_poly.pdbx_seq_one_letter_code
_entity_poly.pdbx_strand_id
1 'polypeptide(L)'
;MKTILRPLRASSHKEACDLLDAVANRSWKSVNAPTSPIAKLRLLVLWIARPPQRIQKWDNRPGCTEAINYDVDTRWNSAFVMILGAEECRRQLEDTVNDDPDIEALRPTPNDWRQLLDIKKILALFNECTENVSRDSPAIHMAGICLESSVLYSSLSRNGKAGGRRSHQQ
;
A
#
# COMPACT_ATOMS: atom_id res chain seq x y z
N MET A 1 9.93 -18.24 6.68
CA MET A 1 9.33 -17.04 6.05
C MET A 1 7.79 -17.08 5.97
N LYS A 2 7.16 -18.20 5.55
CA LYS A 2 5.68 -18.32 5.44
C LYS A 2 4.91 -17.97 6.72
N THR A 3 5.50 -18.16 7.90
CA THR A 3 4.88 -17.87 9.21
C THR A 3 4.66 -16.38 9.48
N ILE A 4 5.54 -15.50 9.00
CA ILE A 4 5.43 -14.04 9.21
C ILE A 4 4.37 -13.42 8.28
N LEU A 5 4.17 -14.03 7.10
CA LEU A 5 3.21 -13.54 6.10
C LEU A 5 1.82 -14.15 6.27
N ARG A 6 1.70 -15.27 7.00
CA ARG A 6 0.43 -15.95 7.29
C ARG A 6 -0.65 -15.02 7.86
N PRO A 7 -0.36 -14.05 8.75
CA PRO A 7 -1.35 -13.08 9.23
C PRO A 7 -1.90 -12.14 8.15
N LEU A 8 -1.20 -11.96 7.01
CA LEU A 8 -1.64 -11.09 5.93
C LEU A 8 -2.78 -11.71 5.11
N ARG A 9 -2.93 -13.04 5.13
CA ARG A 9 -3.96 -13.87 4.47
C ARG A 9 -4.09 -13.78 2.94
N ALA A 10 -3.62 -12.69 2.33
CA ALA A 10 -3.55 -12.48 0.89
C ALA A 10 -2.12 -12.05 0.51
N SER A 11 -1.15 -12.92 0.81
CA SER A 11 0.27 -12.59 0.69
C SER A 11 0.79 -12.65 -0.75
N SER A 12 0.13 -13.45 -1.60
CA SER A 12 0.33 -13.50 -3.05
C SER A 12 -0.94 -13.16 -3.84
N HIS A 13 -0.80 -12.92 -5.14
CA HIS A 13 -1.82 -12.56 -6.11
C HIS A 13 -2.76 -13.73 -6.27
N LYS A 14 -2.21 -14.94 -6.39
CA LYS A 14 -3.00 -16.17 -6.42
C LYS A 14 -3.84 -16.33 -5.15
N GLU A 15 -3.23 -16.20 -3.97
CA GLU A 15 -3.98 -16.26 -2.69
C GLU A 15 -5.05 -15.15 -2.60
N ALA A 16 -4.75 -13.95 -3.10
CA ALA A 16 -5.69 -12.84 -3.10
C ALA A 16 -6.89 -13.12 -4.04
N CYS A 17 -6.63 -13.63 -5.24
CA CYS A 17 -7.66 -14.05 -6.18
C CYS A 17 -8.51 -15.21 -5.62
N ASP A 18 -7.87 -16.25 -5.09
CA ASP A 18 -8.54 -17.39 -4.45
C ASP A 18 -9.43 -16.92 -3.29
N LEU A 19 -8.97 -15.94 -2.51
CA LEU A 19 -9.75 -15.35 -1.42
C LEU A 19 -10.97 -14.57 -1.93
N LEU A 20 -10.81 -13.76 -2.99
CA LEU A 20 -11.93 -13.05 -3.62
C LEU A 20 -12.95 -14.04 -4.22
N ASP A 21 -12.50 -15.14 -4.80
CA ASP A 21 -13.36 -16.20 -5.32
C ASP A 21 -14.11 -16.94 -4.20
N ALA A 22 -13.44 -17.23 -3.09
CA ALA A 22 -14.08 -17.83 -1.93
C ALA A 22 -15.15 -16.90 -1.33
N VAL A 23 -14.89 -15.60 -1.27
CA VAL A 23 -15.83 -14.59 -0.78
C VAL A 23 -17.03 -14.44 -1.70
N ALA A 24 -16.84 -14.43 -3.02
CA ALA A 24 -17.95 -14.37 -3.98
C ALA A 24 -18.97 -15.51 -3.76
N ASN A 25 -18.52 -16.65 -3.25
CA ASN A 25 -19.36 -17.81 -2.96
C ASN A 25 -19.91 -17.88 -1.52
N ARG A 26 -19.26 -17.24 -0.54
CA ARG A 26 -19.54 -17.47 0.90
C ARG A 26 -19.66 -16.22 1.78
N SER A 27 -19.42 -15.03 1.22
CA SER A 27 -19.30 -13.73 1.91
C SER A 27 -18.09 -13.57 2.84
N TRP A 28 -17.73 -12.32 3.14
CA TRP A 28 -16.64 -11.97 4.08
C TRP A 28 -16.89 -12.44 5.51
N LYS A 29 -18.15 -12.66 5.92
CA LYS A 29 -18.50 -13.15 7.25
C LYS A 29 -18.01 -14.59 7.48
N SER A 30 -17.96 -15.40 6.42
CA SER A 30 -17.49 -16.79 6.49
C SER A 30 -15.99 -16.90 6.28
N VAL A 31 -15.43 -16.07 5.38
CA VAL A 31 -14.03 -16.19 4.95
C VAL A 31 -13.07 -15.39 5.84
N ASN A 32 -13.60 -14.51 6.72
CA ASN A 32 -12.88 -13.52 7.54
C ASN A 32 -12.04 -12.56 6.68
N ALA A 33 -12.24 -11.26 6.80
CA ALA A 33 -11.43 -10.28 6.07
C ALA A 33 -9.98 -10.22 6.59
N PRO A 34 -9.00 -9.83 5.76
CA PRO A 34 -7.66 -9.58 6.27
C PRO A 34 -7.62 -8.35 7.16
N THR A 35 -6.73 -8.37 8.15
CA THR A 35 -6.50 -7.26 9.07
C THR A 35 -5.37 -6.36 8.62
N SER A 36 -4.47 -6.84 7.77
CA SER A 36 -3.34 -6.04 7.28
C SER A 36 -3.79 -4.96 6.29
N PRO A 37 -3.36 -3.70 6.45
CA PRO A 37 -3.69 -2.61 5.54
C PRO A 37 -3.27 -2.90 4.09
N ILE A 38 -2.07 -3.45 3.87
CA ILE A 38 -1.60 -3.80 2.52
C ILE A 38 -2.47 -4.88 1.90
N ALA A 39 -2.85 -5.90 2.67
CA ALA A 39 -3.66 -7.01 2.16
C ALA A 39 -5.07 -6.53 1.80
N LYS A 40 -5.68 -5.67 2.63
CA LYS A 40 -6.96 -5.02 2.32
C LYS A 40 -6.88 -4.22 1.02
N LEU A 41 -5.88 -3.34 0.91
CA LEU A 41 -5.70 -2.50 -0.27
C LEU A 41 -5.49 -3.34 -1.53
N ARG A 42 -4.65 -4.38 -1.45
CA ARG A 42 -4.40 -5.32 -2.55
C ARG A 42 -5.68 -5.99 -3.04
N LEU A 43 -6.50 -6.52 -2.11
CA LEU A 43 -7.76 -7.15 -2.46
C LEU A 43 -8.75 -6.16 -3.05
N LEU A 44 -8.77 -4.92 -2.55
CA LEU A 44 -9.64 -3.86 -3.06
C LEU A 44 -9.28 -3.50 -4.51
N VAL A 45 -7.99 -3.28 -4.79
CA VAL A 45 -7.48 -2.99 -6.14
C VAL A 45 -7.76 -4.17 -7.09
N LEU A 46 -7.48 -5.41 -6.66
CA LEU A 46 -7.78 -6.60 -7.45
C LEU A 46 -9.28 -6.79 -7.68
N TRP A 47 -10.12 -6.48 -6.69
CA TRP A 47 -11.55 -6.58 -6.85
C TRP A 47 -12.05 -5.61 -7.92
N ILE A 48 -11.54 -4.37 -7.96
CA ILE A 48 -11.85 -3.38 -8.99
C ILE A 48 -11.39 -3.88 -10.37
N ALA A 49 -10.16 -4.41 -10.46
CA ALA A 49 -9.51 -4.78 -11.71
C ALA A 49 -9.98 -6.11 -12.34
N ARG A 50 -10.93 -6.83 -11.74
CA ARG A 50 -11.31 -8.19 -12.21
C ARG A 50 -12.39 -8.20 -13.30
N PRO A 51 -13.63 -7.75 -13.08
CA PRO A 51 -14.65 -7.75 -14.14
C PRO A 51 -14.59 -6.45 -14.96
N PRO A 52 -14.82 -6.50 -16.29
CA PRO A 52 -14.88 -5.31 -17.14
C PRO A 52 -15.86 -4.24 -16.64
N GLN A 53 -16.97 -4.65 -16.03
CA GLN A 53 -17.97 -3.72 -15.50
C GLN A 53 -17.43 -2.89 -14.32
N ARG A 54 -16.57 -3.46 -13.47
CA ARG A 54 -16.00 -2.75 -12.32
C ARG A 54 -14.88 -1.82 -12.75
N ILE A 55 -14.07 -2.25 -13.72
CA ILE A 55 -13.07 -1.39 -14.37
C ILE A 55 -13.77 -0.17 -14.97
N GLN A 56 -14.82 -0.39 -15.76
CA GLN A 56 -15.59 0.71 -16.35
C GLN A 56 -16.24 1.61 -15.29
N LYS A 57 -16.79 1.04 -14.21
CA LYS A 57 -17.35 1.81 -13.08
C LYS A 57 -16.28 2.67 -12.42
N TRP A 58 -15.06 2.15 -12.27
CA TRP A 58 -13.91 2.86 -11.72
C TRP A 58 -13.47 4.00 -12.64
N ASP A 59 -13.27 3.72 -13.92
CA ASP A 59 -12.81 4.69 -14.92
C ASP A 59 -13.77 5.87 -15.09
N ASN A 60 -15.08 5.64 -14.88
CA ASN A 60 -16.10 6.68 -14.94
C ASN A 60 -16.17 7.56 -13.68
N ARG A 61 -15.37 7.31 -12.63
CA ARG A 61 -15.42 8.10 -11.40
C ARG A 61 -14.78 9.48 -11.60
N PRO A 62 -15.42 10.57 -11.12
CA PRO A 62 -14.84 11.91 -11.21
C PRO A 62 -13.46 12.00 -10.55
N GLY A 63 -12.49 12.56 -11.28
CA GLY A 63 -11.12 12.73 -10.80
C GLY A 63 -10.30 11.44 -10.76
N CYS A 64 -10.81 10.32 -11.29
CA CYS A 64 -10.00 9.15 -11.55
C CYS A 64 -9.15 9.41 -12.81
N THR A 65 -7.83 9.49 -12.66
CA THR A 65 -6.92 9.74 -13.78
C THR A 65 -6.39 8.43 -14.37
N GLU A 66 -6.12 7.42 -13.53
CA GLU A 66 -5.57 6.13 -13.95
C GLU A 66 -5.99 4.98 -13.04
N ALA A 67 -5.78 3.74 -13.50
CA ALA A 67 -5.95 2.55 -12.69
C ALA A 67 -4.87 2.48 -11.60
N ILE A 68 -5.24 2.00 -10.41
CA ILE A 68 -4.24 1.74 -9.36
C ILE A 68 -3.44 0.49 -9.78
N ASN A 69 -2.19 0.71 -10.15
CA ASN A 69 -1.34 -0.35 -10.68
C ASN A 69 -0.97 -1.38 -9.60
N TYR A 70 -1.27 -2.64 -9.91
CA TYR A 70 -0.84 -3.80 -9.15
C TYR A 70 -0.29 -4.88 -10.09
N ASP A 71 1.00 -5.17 -9.98
CA ASP A 71 1.72 -6.07 -10.89
C ASP A 71 2.14 -7.38 -10.18
N VAL A 72 3.25 -7.37 -9.41
CA VAL A 72 3.83 -8.58 -8.81
C VAL A 72 3.96 -8.46 -7.29
N ASP A 73 3.55 -9.51 -6.57
CA ASP A 73 3.50 -9.53 -5.09
C ASP A 73 4.85 -9.38 -4.39
N THR A 74 5.92 -9.79 -5.07
CA THR A 74 7.26 -9.98 -4.48
C THR A 74 8.16 -8.76 -4.63
N ARG A 75 7.76 -7.76 -5.42
CA ARG A 75 8.55 -6.54 -5.65
C ARG A 75 8.01 -5.42 -4.78
N TRP A 76 8.88 -4.86 -3.95
CA TRP A 76 8.54 -3.70 -3.12
C TRP A 76 8.12 -2.49 -3.97
N ASN A 77 8.61 -2.37 -5.21
CA ASN A 77 8.16 -1.41 -6.22
C ASN A 77 6.65 -1.50 -6.49
N SER A 78 6.11 -2.69 -6.71
CA SER A 78 4.68 -2.87 -6.97
C SER A 78 3.84 -2.49 -5.76
N ALA A 79 4.31 -2.78 -4.54
CA ALA A 79 3.65 -2.32 -3.33
C ALA A 79 3.70 -0.79 -3.18
N PHE A 80 4.83 -0.16 -3.51
CA PHE A 80 5.00 1.30 -3.46
C PHE A 80 4.06 2.02 -4.43
N VAL A 81 4.06 1.62 -5.70
CA VAL A 81 3.20 2.19 -6.74
C VAL A 81 1.72 1.99 -6.42
N MET A 82 1.32 0.82 -5.90
CA MET A 82 -0.05 0.58 -5.47
C MET A 82 -0.47 1.53 -4.35
N ILE A 83 0.38 1.75 -3.34
CA ILE A 83 0.06 2.66 -2.23
C ILE A 83 0.00 4.11 -2.72
N LEU A 84 0.91 4.51 -3.62
CA LEU A 84 0.89 5.84 -4.24
C LEU A 84 -0.42 6.11 -4.97
N GLY A 85 -0.81 5.23 -5.91
CA GLY A 85 -2.05 5.39 -6.66
C GLY A 85 -3.28 5.33 -5.76
N ALA A 86 -3.26 4.50 -4.72
CA ALA A 86 -4.35 4.44 -3.75
C ALA A 86 -4.50 5.71 -2.91
N GLU A 87 -3.41 6.39 -2.58
CA GLU A 87 -3.45 7.68 -1.89
C GLU A 87 -4.03 8.77 -2.80
N GLU A 88 -3.59 8.82 -4.05
CA GLU A 88 -4.09 9.77 -5.06
C GLU A 88 -5.59 9.55 -5.35
N CYS A 89 -6.01 8.28 -5.43
CA CYS A 89 -7.39 7.87 -5.69
C CYS A 89 -8.20 7.58 -4.42
N ARG A 90 -7.80 8.13 -3.27
CA ARG A 90 -8.40 7.76 -1.98
C ARG A 90 -9.90 7.98 -1.92
N ARG A 91 -10.36 9.11 -2.46
CA ARG A 91 -11.80 9.43 -2.50
C ARG A 91 -12.56 8.43 -3.36
N GLN A 92 -12.02 8.06 -4.52
CA GLN A 92 -12.63 7.11 -5.45
C GLN A 92 -12.68 5.70 -4.85
N LEU A 93 -11.67 5.31 -4.07
CA LEU A 93 -11.71 4.08 -3.29
C LEU A 93 -12.83 4.11 -2.23
N GLU A 94 -12.97 5.22 -1.51
CA GLU A 94 -14.04 5.40 -0.53
C GLU A 94 -15.42 5.33 -1.20
N ASP A 95 -15.61 6.02 -2.33
CA ASP A 95 -16.85 5.97 -3.12
C ASP A 95 -17.13 4.55 -3.64
N THR A 96 -16.09 3.80 -4.05
CA THR A 96 -16.23 2.41 -4.49
C THR A 96 -16.73 1.50 -3.39
N VAL A 97 -16.18 1.63 -2.18
CA VAL A 97 -16.65 0.85 -1.04
C VAL A 97 -18.07 1.26 -0.63
N ASN A 98 -18.43 2.54 -0.75
CA ASN A 98 -19.78 3.02 -0.45
C ASN A 98 -20.84 2.46 -1.41
N ASP A 99 -20.50 2.33 -2.70
CA ASP A 99 -21.42 1.85 -3.73
C ASP A 99 -21.58 0.32 -3.73
N ASP A 100 -20.63 -0.43 -3.15
CA ASP A 100 -20.56 -1.88 -3.22
C ASP A 100 -20.41 -2.50 -1.82
N PRO A 101 -21.53 -2.83 -1.13
CA PRO A 101 -21.51 -3.38 0.23
C PRO A 101 -20.71 -4.68 0.38
N ASP A 102 -20.56 -5.44 -0.72
CA ASP A 102 -19.82 -6.70 -0.77
C ASP A 102 -18.32 -6.53 -0.48
N ILE A 103 -17.77 -5.32 -0.55
CA ILE A 103 -16.37 -5.04 -0.24
C ILE A 103 -16.19 -4.18 1.01
N GLU A 104 -17.25 -3.94 1.78
CA GLU A 104 -17.19 -3.14 3.01
C GLU A 104 -16.14 -3.66 4.00
N ALA A 105 -15.96 -4.98 4.06
CA ALA A 105 -14.98 -5.60 4.95
C ALA A 105 -13.51 -5.26 4.58
N LEU A 106 -13.26 -4.75 3.38
CA LEU A 106 -11.96 -4.29 2.90
C LEU A 106 -11.73 -2.79 3.13
N ARG A 107 -12.71 -2.04 3.65
CA ARG A 107 -12.60 -0.60 3.89
C ARG A 107 -11.34 -0.28 4.71
N PRO A 108 -10.40 0.52 4.16
CA PRO A 108 -9.26 0.97 4.94
C PRO A 108 -9.72 1.96 6.02
N THR A 109 -9.41 1.65 7.28
CA THR A 109 -9.68 2.55 8.40
C THR A 109 -8.69 3.72 8.42
N PRO A 110 -8.92 4.80 9.21
CA PRO A 110 -7.93 5.85 9.40
C PRO A 110 -6.59 5.34 9.94
N ASN A 111 -6.59 4.25 10.70
CA ASN A 111 -5.36 3.60 11.17
C ASN A 111 -4.66 2.82 10.06
N ASP A 112 -5.43 2.17 9.18
CA ASP A 112 -4.89 1.46 8.01
C ASP A 112 -4.20 2.46 7.08
N TRP A 113 -4.83 3.61 6.80
CA TRP A 113 -4.22 4.68 6.01
C TRP A 113 -2.92 5.19 6.61
N ARG A 114 -2.89 5.45 7.93
CA ARG A 114 -1.64 5.87 8.60
C ARG A 114 -0.52 4.85 8.40
N GLN A 115 -0.81 3.56 8.57
CA GLN A 115 0.17 2.50 8.37
C GLN A 115 0.62 2.41 6.90
N LEU A 116 -0.30 2.51 5.93
CA LEU A 116 0.04 2.51 4.50
C LEU A 116 0.97 3.67 4.15
N LEU A 117 0.72 4.87 4.67
CA LEU A 117 1.57 6.04 4.44
C LEU A 117 2.95 5.91 5.11
N ASP A 118 3.04 5.30 6.29
CA ASP A 118 4.33 5.02 6.92
C ASP A 118 5.12 3.97 6.13
N ILE A 119 4.45 2.95 5.57
CA ILE A 119 5.07 1.99 4.66
C ILE A 119 5.54 2.69 3.37
N LYS A 120 4.70 3.55 2.77
CA LYS A 120 5.07 4.35 1.59
C LYS A 120 6.36 5.13 1.83
N LYS A 121 6.51 5.80 2.98
CA LYS A 121 7.74 6.55 3.31
C LYS A 121 8.98 5.66 3.33
N ILE A 122 8.87 4.46 3.91
CA ILE A 122 9.98 3.50 3.93
C ILE A 122 10.31 3.04 2.50
N LEU A 123 9.28 2.70 1.72
CA LEU A 123 9.44 2.24 0.35
C LEU A 123 9.98 3.31 -0.61
N ALA A 124 9.66 4.59 -0.38
CA ALA A 124 10.18 5.71 -1.16
C ALA A 124 11.71 5.77 -1.13
N LEU A 125 12.32 5.45 0.01
CA LEU A 125 13.78 5.40 0.15
C LEU A 125 14.37 4.33 -0.77
N PHE A 126 13.78 3.13 -0.78
CA PHE A 126 14.20 2.06 -1.68
C PHE A 126 13.96 2.42 -3.15
N ASN A 127 12.88 3.14 -3.46
CA ASN A 127 12.58 3.65 -4.79
C ASN A 127 13.69 4.57 -5.30
N GLU A 128 14.01 5.60 -4.52
CA GLU A 128 15.06 6.55 -4.84
C GLU A 128 16.42 5.88 -5.01
N CYS A 129 16.78 4.95 -4.10
CA CYS A 129 18.02 4.16 -4.24
C CYS A 129 18.06 3.41 -5.58
N THR A 130 16.95 2.76 -5.93
CA THR A 130 16.87 1.89 -7.11
C THR A 130 16.91 2.72 -8.39
N GLU A 131 16.19 3.85 -8.44
CA GLU A 131 16.26 4.78 -9.56
C GLU A 131 17.67 5.33 -9.74
N ASN A 132 18.35 5.72 -8.67
CA ASN A 132 19.72 6.23 -8.73
C ASN A 132 20.71 5.18 -9.26
N VAL A 133 20.58 3.93 -8.82
CA VAL A 133 21.41 2.81 -9.31
C VAL A 133 21.03 2.41 -10.74
N SER A 134 19.82 2.66 -11.20
CA SER A 134 19.36 2.26 -12.54
C SER A 134 19.72 3.25 -13.65
N ARG A 135 20.37 4.38 -13.33
CA ARG A 135 20.85 5.36 -14.33
C ARG A 135 22.05 4.82 -15.13
N ASP A 136 22.33 5.41 -16.29
CA ASP A 136 23.33 4.97 -17.30
C ASP A 136 24.81 4.88 -16.83
N SER A 137 25.10 5.03 -15.54
CA SER A 137 26.37 4.62 -14.91
C SER A 137 26.15 4.26 -13.44
N PRO A 138 25.68 3.03 -13.15
CA PRO A 138 25.49 2.55 -11.79
C PRO A 138 26.85 2.47 -11.09
N ALA A 139 27.04 3.17 -9.98
CA ALA A 139 28.21 2.99 -9.15
C ALA A 139 27.79 2.44 -7.79
N ILE A 140 28.35 1.30 -7.39
CA ILE A 140 27.98 0.59 -6.15
C ILE A 140 28.11 1.51 -4.91
N HIS A 141 29.05 2.45 -4.92
CA HIS A 141 29.21 3.43 -3.84
C HIS A 141 27.98 4.35 -3.67
N MET A 142 27.22 4.62 -4.73
CA MET A 142 25.98 5.41 -4.68
C MET A 142 24.86 4.66 -3.95
N ALA A 143 24.81 3.34 -4.05
CA ALA A 143 23.90 2.52 -3.25
C ALA A 143 24.24 2.58 -1.76
N GLY A 144 25.54 2.59 -1.42
CA GLY A 144 26.02 2.78 -0.05
C GLY A 144 25.62 4.14 0.54
N ILE A 145 25.88 5.22 -0.19
CA ILE A 145 25.54 6.60 0.23
C ILE A 145 24.02 6.78 0.43
N CYS A 146 23.20 6.23 -0.47
CA CYS A 146 21.75 6.31 -0.35
C CYS A 146 21.23 5.57 0.89
N LEU A 147 21.75 4.37 1.19
CA LEU A 147 21.35 3.61 2.38
C LEU A 147 21.80 4.30 3.68
N GLU A 148 23.02 4.82 3.75
CA GLU A 148 23.53 5.54 4.92
C GLU A 148 22.76 6.84 5.17
N SER A 149 22.50 7.62 4.12
CA SER A 149 21.72 8.86 4.23
C SER A 149 20.29 8.60 4.70
N SER A 150 19.66 7.53 4.19
CA SER A 150 18.30 7.12 4.58
C SER A 150 18.19 6.72 6.06
N VAL A 151 19.21 6.02 6.58
CA VAL A 151 19.31 5.66 8.01
C VAL A 151 19.54 6.90 8.88
N LEU A 152 20.36 7.84 8.41
CA LEU A 152 20.61 9.12 9.09
C LEU A 152 19.34 9.97 9.17
N TYR A 153 18.63 10.17 8.06
CA TYR A 153 17.38 10.94 8.02
C TYR A 153 16.30 10.32 8.92
N SER A 154 16.18 9.00 8.92
CA SER A 154 15.24 8.28 9.80
C SER A 154 15.60 8.46 11.29
N SER A 155 16.89 8.50 11.61
CA SER A 155 17.40 8.70 12.97
C SER A 155 17.23 10.16 13.44
N LEU A 156 17.48 11.13 12.56
CA LEU A 156 17.27 12.56 12.82
C LEU A 156 15.78 12.91 13.01
N SER A 157 14.89 12.33 12.22
CA SER A 157 13.43 12.53 12.35
C SER A 157 12.87 11.96 13.66
N ARG A 158 13.41 10.83 14.15
CA ARG A 158 13.06 10.28 15.47
C ARG A 158 13.54 11.18 16.62
N ASN A 159 14.74 11.74 16.50
CA ASN A 159 15.31 12.62 17.53
C ASN A 159 14.68 14.03 17.54
N GLY A 160 14.18 14.52 16.41
CA GLY A 160 13.49 15.81 16.32
C GLY A 160 12.15 15.87 17.07
N LYS A 161 11.49 14.73 17.35
CA LYS A 161 10.26 14.68 18.17
C LYS A 161 10.52 14.64 19.68
N ALA A 162 11.76 14.38 20.11
CA ALA A 162 12.13 14.35 21.53
C ALA A 162 12.57 15.73 22.07
N GLY A 163 12.79 16.74 21.21
CA GLY A 163 13.33 18.05 21.59
C GLY A 163 12.30 19.10 22.03
N GLY A 164 11.00 18.81 21.96
CA GLY A 164 9.93 19.80 22.16
C GLY A 164 9.37 19.92 23.57
N ARG A 165 10.16 19.77 24.65
CA ARG A 165 9.74 20.16 26.02
C ARG A 165 10.93 20.58 26.87
N ARG A 166 11.37 21.82 26.69
CA ARG A 166 12.00 22.75 27.63
C ARG A 166 11.93 24.08 26.86
N SER A 167 11.12 25.05 27.26
CA SER A 167 11.40 25.92 28.40
C SER A 167 10.15 26.76 28.72
N HIS A 168 9.86 26.95 30.00
CA HIS A 168 9.73 28.31 30.54
C HIS A 168 9.99 28.25 32.05
N GLN A 169 11.15 28.79 32.44
CA GLN A 169 11.35 29.36 33.76
C GLN A 169 10.39 30.54 33.91
N GLN A 170 9.66 30.57 35.02
CA GLN A 170 9.68 31.65 36.00
C GLN A 170 9.16 31.10 37.33
#